data_AF-A0A3B9XZP2-F1
#
_entry.id   AF-A0A3B9XZP2-F1
#
_cell.length_a   1.000
_cell.length_b   1.000
_cell.length_c   1.000
_cell.angle_alpha   90.00
_cell.angle_beta   90.00
_cell.angle_gamma   90.00
#
_symmetry.space_group_name_H-M   'P 1'
#
loop_
_entity.id
_entity.type
_entity.pdbx_description
1 polymer ?
#
loop_
_entity_poly.entity_id
_entity_poly.type
_entity_poly.pdbx_seq_one_letter_code
_entity_poly.pdbx_strand_id
1 'polypeptide(L)'
;MTARTKIGGLEIATQLHDLVANEIAPGTGVEPAHFWAELEKIVAELAPKNKALLAKRDDIQAKIDAWHQARAGQAIDMAEYKAFLTELEYLLPEGDDFEVATSNVDPEIATIAGPQLVVPVMNARYALNAANARWGSLYDALYGSDAIDEEGGAARGDAFNPVRAKRVIAWSKRLLDDAAALADGSHAEVTAYTVVDGQLR
;
A
#
# COMPACT_ATOMS: atom_id res chain seq x y z
N MET A 1 -10.63 31.96 11.47
CA MET A 1 -9.68 31.70 12.57
C MET A 1 -9.99 30.33 13.15
N THR A 2 -9.00 29.46 13.30
CA THR A 2 -9.19 28.13 13.90
C THR A 2 -9.12 28.25 15.41
N ALA A 3 -10.18 27.86 16.13
CA ALA A 3 -10.17 27.80 17.59
C ALA A 3 -9.09 26.83 18.08
N ARG A 4 -8.40 27.19 19.17
CA ARG A 4 -7.34 26.37 19.75
C ARG A 4 -7.56 26.12 21.24
N THR A 5 -7.25 24.90 21.65
CA THR A 5 -7.20 24.45 23.05
C THR A 5 -5.73 24.33 23.45
N LYS A 6 -5.35 24.97 24.56
CA LYS A 6 -3.98 24.92 25.07
C LYS A 6 -3.83 23.82 26.11
N ILE A 7 -2.87 22.92 25.91
CA ILE A 7 -2.47 21.90 26.87
C ILE A 7 -0.94 21.94 26.97
N GLY A 8 -0.42 22.25 28.15
CA GLY A 8 1.02 22.52 28.31
C GLY A 8 1.49 23.63 27.37
N GLY A 9 2.53 23.34 26.60
CA GLY A 9 3.07 24.18 25.54
C GLY A 9 2.41 24.02 24.16
N LEU A 10 1.50 23.04 23.99
CA LEU A 10 0.82 22.80 22.71
C LEU A 10 -0.39 23.73 22.53
N GLU A 11 -0.55 24.27 21.33
CA GLU A 11 -1.77 24.94 20.87
C GLU A 11 -2.49 24.07 19.83
N ILE A 12 -3.45 23.27 20.28
CA ILE A 12 -4.10 22.23 19.49
C ILE A 12 -5.37 22.81 18.87
N ALA A 13 -5.65 22.54 17.59
CA ALA A 13 -6.95 22.91 17.01
C ALA A 13 -8.08 22.24 17.82
N THR A 14 -9.05 23.00 18.30
CA THR A 14 -10.09 22.50 19.23
C THR A 14 -10.84 21.30 18.66
N GLN A 15 -11.11 21.29 17.35
CA GLN A 15 -11.73 20.14 16.68
C GLN A 15 -10.91 18.85 16.80
N LEU A 16 -9.58 18.93 16.70
CA LEU A 16 -8.71 17.76 16.86
C LEU A 16 -8.62 17.33 18.34
N HIS A 17 -8.54 18.30 19.25
CA HIS A 17 -8.59 18.03 20.68
C HIS A 17 -9.85 17.23 21.05
N ASP A 18 -11.01 17.70 20.61
CA ASP A 18 -12.30 17.11 20.95
C ASP A 18 -12.49 15.74 20.27
N LEU A 19 -12.02 15.57 19.03
CA LEU A 19 -12.02 14.28 18.34
C LEU A 19 -11.23 13.24 19.14
N VAL A 20 -10.02 13.58 19.59
CA VAL A 20 -9.20 12.66 20.38
C VAL A 20 -9.88 12.32 21.70
N ALA A 21 -10.39 13.32 22.42
CA ALA A 21 -10.99 13.12 23.74
C ALA A 21 -12.30 12.31 23.68
N ASN A 22 -13.14 12.54 22.68
CA ASN A 22 -14.51 12.04 22.66
C ASN A 22 -14.72 10.82 21.75
N GLU A 23 -13.89 10.63 20.72
CA GLU A 23 -14.09 9.58 19.71
C GLU A 23 -12.94 8.57 19.61
N ILE A 24 -11.69 9.00 19.82
CA ILE A 24 -10.51 8.12 19.64
C ILE A 24 -10.06 7.47 20.95
N ALA A 25 -9.87 8.24 22.01
CA ALA A 25 -9.33 7.74 23.27
C ALA A 25 -10.26 6.77 24.03
N PRO A 26 -11.59 6.94 24.06
CA PRO A 26 -12.47 6.03 24.79
C PRO A 26 -12.30 4.56 24.37
N GLY A 27 -12.10 3.67 25.34
CA GLY A 27 -11.89 2.23 25.11
C GLY A 27 -10.45 1.79 24.85
N THR A 28 -9.51 2.73 24.69
CA THR A 28 -8.09 2.42 24.49
C THR A 28 -7.31 2.15 25.79
N GLY A 29 -7.84 2.61 26.93
CA GLY A 29 -7.14 2.62 28.22
C GLY A 29 -6.15 3.78 28.40
N VAL A 30 -6.09 4.72 27.45
CA VAL A 30 -5.22 5.91 27.50
C VAL A 30 -6.04 7.17 27.80
N GLU A 31 -5.69 7.87 28.87
CA GLU A 31 -6.30 9.15 29.22
C GLU A 31 -5.90 10.26 28.24
N PRO A 32 -6.84 11.07 27.69
CA PRO A 32 -6.52 12.13 26.74
C PRO A 32 -5.47 13.13 27.25
N ALA A 33 -5.52 13.50 28.52
CA ALA A 33 -4.54 14.40 29.13
C ALA A 33 -3.12 13.80 29.14
N HIS A 34 -3.01 12.49 29.40
CA HIS A 34 -1.74 11.77 29.34
C HIS A 34 -1.20 11.72 27.91
N PHE A 35 -2.05 11.40 26.94
CA PHE A 35 -1.70 11.41 25.52
C PHE A 35 -1.10 12.75 25.08
N TRP A 36 -1.76 13.87 25.39
CA TRP A 36 -1.28 15.19 24.99
C TRP A 36 0.04 15.58 25.67
N ALA A 37 0.22 15.21 26.95
CA ALA A 37 1.46 15.45 27.68
C ALA A 37 2.64 14.66 27.10
N GLU A 38 2.44 13.40 26.70
CA GLU A 38 3.48 12.61 26.05
C GLU A 38 3.76 13.09 24.61
N LEU A 39 2.71 13.48 23.86
CA LEU A 39 2.90 14.08 22.54
C LEU A 39 3.74 15.36 22.61
N GLU A 40 3.52 16.22 23.61
CA GLU A 40 4.32 17.42 23.83
C GLU A 40 5.81 17.09 23.97
N LYS A 41 6.14 16.10 24.80
CA LYS A 41 7.53 15.64 25.00
C LYS A 41 8.14 15.10 23.70
N ILE A 42 7.40 14.26 22.99
CA ILE A 42 7.84 13.68 21.71
C ILE A 42 8.10 14.78 20.69
N VAL A 43 7.20 15.75 20.56
CA VAL A 43 7.38 16.88 19.64
C VAL A 43 8.58 17.72 20.05
N ALA A 44 8.75 18.03 21.33
CA ALA A 44 9.89 18.80 21.81
C ALA A 44 11.24 18.12 21.52
N GLU A 45 11.30 16.79 21.66
CA GLU A 45 12.52 16.02 21.40
C GLU A 45 12.79 15.81 19.90
N LEU A 46 11.76 15.46 19.12
CA LEU A 46 11.93 14.98 17.75
C LEU A 46 11.78 16.08 16.69
N ALA A 47 11.06 17.17 16.96
CA ALA A 47 10.89 18.24 15.97
C ALA A 47 12.22 18.91 15.57
N PRO A 48 13.18 19.19 16.48
CA PRO A 48 14.50 19.70 16.08
C PRO A 48 15.27 18.72 15.19
N LYS A 49 15.24 17.42 15.51
CA LYS A 49 15.88 16.37 14.70
C LYS A 49 15.25 16.29 13.30
N ASN A 50 13.91 16.34 13.21
CA ASN A 50 13.19 16.34 11.94
C ASN A 50 13.57 17.55 11.07
N LYS A 51 13.60 18.76 11.65
CA LYS A 51 14.05 19.96 10.93
C LYS A 51 15.49 19.85 10.43
N ALA A 52 16.39 19.29 11.24
CA ALA A 52 17.79 19.09 10.84
C ALA A 52 17.91 18.10 9.68
N LEU A 53 17.10 17.02 9.66
CA LEU A 53 17.05 16.09 8.54
C LEU A 53 16.56 16.75 7.25
N LEU A 54 15.56 17.63 7.32
CA LEU A 54 15.10 18.40 6.16
C LEU A 54 16.19 19.35 5.66
N ALA A 55 16.84 20.08 6.56
CA ALA A 55 17.95 20.98 6.20
C ALA A 55 19.12 20.23 5.55
N LYS A 56 19.45 19.00 6.01
CA LYS A 56 20.47 18.16 5.37
C LYS A 56 20.07 17.74 3.95
N ARG A 57 18.78 17.49 3.68
CA ARG A 57 18.28 17.21 2.31
C ARG A 57 18.49 18.43 1.41
N ASP A 58 18.12 19.62 1.88
CA ASP A 58 18.28 20.86 1.12
C ASP A 58 19.77 21.16 0.83
N ASP A 59 20.65 20.97 1.82
CA ASP A 59 22.10 21.15 1.67
C ASP A 59 22.71 20.19 0.65
N ILE A 60 22.37 18.89 0.74
CA ILE A 60 22.81 17.89 -0.23
C ILE A 60 22.35 18.28 -1.63
N GLN A 61 21.07 18.61 -1.81
CA GLN A 61 20.52 18.94 -3.12
C GLN A 61 21.19 20.18 -3.70
N ALA A 62 21.39 21.23 -2.91
CA ALA A 62 22.06 22.45 -3.35
C ALA A 62 23.49 22.19 -3.84
N LYS A 63 24.22 21.27 -3.19
CA LYS A 63 25.57 20.88 -3.62
C LYS A 63 25.55 20.07 -4.91
N ILE A 64 24.59 19.17 -5.09
CA ILE A 64 24.39 18.43 -6.34
C ILE A 64 24.05 19.40 -7.48
N ASP A 65 23.15 20.34 -7.25
CA ASP A 65 22.78 21.37 -8.21
C ASP A 65 24.01 22.19 -8.64
N ALA A 66 24.80 22.67 -7.67
CA ALA A 66 26.03 23.42 -7.93
C ALA A 66 27.07 22.59 -8.69
N TRP A 67 27.20 21.30 -8.38
CA TRP A 67 28.13 20.40 -9.06
C TRP A 67 27.81 20.28 -10.56
N HIS A 68 26.54 20.11 -10.90
CA HIS A 68 26.08 20.04 -12.29
C HIS A 68 26.18 21.38 -13.01
N GLN A 69 25.84 22.50 -12.34
CA GLN A 69 25.96 23.84 -12.93
C GLN A 69 27.43 24.16 -13.30
N ALA A 70 28.38 23.81 -12.45
CA ALA A 70 29.81 24.00 -12.70
C ALA A 70 30.35 23.17 -13.89
N ARG A 71 29.63 22.11 -14.29
CA ARG A 71 30.00 21.19 -15.37
C ARG A 71 29.04 21.26 -16.56
N ALA A 72 28.29 22.36 -16.68
CA ALA A 72 27.33 22.54 -17.77
C ALA A 72 27.99 22.40 -19.16
N GLY A 73 27.38 21.59 -20.03
CA GLY A 73 27.88 21.34 -21.39
C GLY A 73 29.01 20.31 -21.49
N GLN A 74 29.48 19.77 -20.36
CA GLN A 74 30.50 18.71 -20.33
C GLN A 74 29.84 17.34 -20.23
N ALA A 75 30.53 16.31 -20.74
CA ALA A 75 30.15 14.93 -20.43
C ALA A 75 30.41 14.66 -18.94
N ILE A 76 29.50 13.96 -18.28
CA ILE A 76 29.64 13.60 -16.86
C ILE A 76 30.66 12.45 -16.74
N ASP A 77 31.74 12.68 -16.00
CA ASP A 77 32.62 11.61 -15.52
C ASP A 77 31.96 10.93 -14.32
N MET A 78 31.56 9.67 -14.50
CA MET A 78 30.86 8.91 -13.45
C MET A 78 31.76 8.51 -12.29
N ALA A 79 33.07 8.37 -12.50
CA ALA A 79 34.01 8.11 -11.41
C ALA A 79 34.15 9.35 -10.52
N GLU A 80 34.27 10.53 -11.14
CA GLU A 80 34.27 11.82 -10.44
C GLU A 80 32.95 12.04 -9.69
N TYR A 81 31.81 11.83 -10.36
CA TYR A 81 30.50 12.05 -9.75
C TYR A 81 30.25 11.11 -8.55
N LYS A 82 30.63 9.84 -8.67
CA LYS A 82 30.54 8.88 -7.54
C LYS A 82 31.42 9.31 -6.37
N ALA A 83 32.65 9.78 -6.63
CA ALA A 83 33.55 10.27 -5.58
C ALA A 83 32.94 11.49 -4.86
N PHE A 84 32.39 12.43 -5.62
CA PHE A 84 31.66 13.59 -5.09
C PHE A 84 30.47 13.19 -4.20
N LEU A 85 29.60 12.28 -4.66
CA LEU A 85 28.48 11.81 -3.85
C LEU A 85 28.90 11.09 -2.56
N THR A 86 30.05 10.41 -2.60
CA THR A 86 30.63 9.75 -1.43
C THR A 86 31.18 10.79 -0.44
N GLU A 87 31.88 11.82 -0.92
CA GLU A 87 32.37 12.94 -0.10
C GLU A 87 31.23 13.74 0.54
N LEU A 88 30.10 13.89 -0.15
CA LEU A 88 28.90 14.50 0.40
C LEU A 88 28.19 13.69 1.48
N GLU A 89 28.63 12.45 1.72
CA GLU A 89 27.92 11.45 2.53
C GLU A 89 26.51 11.17 2.00
N TYR A 90 26.29 11.39 0.69
CA TYR A 90 25.07 10.99 0.00
C TYR A 90 25.11 9.50 -0.31
N LEU A 91 26.24 9.03 -0.83
CA LEU A 91 26.53 7.61 -0.98
C LEU A 91 27.36 7.15 0.22
N LEU A 92 26.73 6.40 1.12
CA LEU A 92 27.37 5.81 2.28
C LEU A 92 28.04 4.47 1.93
N PRO A 93 29.08 4.03 2.68
CA PRO A 93 29.59 2.68 2.56
C PRO A 93 28.49 1.67 2.87
N GLU A 94 28.50 0.55 2.14
CA GLU A 94 27.66 -0.60 2.44
C GLU A 94 28.05 -1.16 3.82
N GLY A 95 27.04 -1.49 4.62
CA GLY A 95 27.24 -2.13 5.92
C GLY A 95 27.48 -3.63 5.79
N ASP A 96 27.84 -4.28 6.89
CA ASP A 96 28.01 -5.73 6.92
C ASP A 96 26.67 -6.46 6.67
N ASP A 97 26.75 -7.69 6.13
CA ASP A 97 25.60 -8.57 5.97
C ASP A 97 24.90 -8.81 7.32
N PHE A 98 23.56 -8.73 7.32
CA PHE A 98 22.74 -9.03 8.49
C PHE A 98 21.36 -9.58 8.09
N GLU A 99 20.68 -10.21 9.04
CA GLU A 99 19.28 -10.65 8.89
C GLU A 99 18.36 -9.75 9.72
N VAL A 100 17.18 -9.44 9.17
CA VAL A 100 16.16 -8.68 9.92
C VAL A 100 15.54 -9.53 11.04
N ALA A 101 15.34 -8.94 12.22
CA ALA A 101 14.85 -9.65 13.41
C ALA A 101 13.35 -9.42 13.71
N THR A 102 12.60 -8.87 12.75
CA THR A 102 11.19 -8.49 12.94
C THR A 102 10.33 -9.71 13.25
N SER A 103 9.50 -9.62 14.29
CA SER A 103 8.60 -10.70 14.74
C SER A 103 7.19 -10.17 15.01
N ASN A 104 6.22 -11.07 15.23
CA ASN A 104 4.79 -10.74 15.42
C ASN A 104 4.17 -9.99 14.23
N VAL A 105 4.46 -10.46 13.02
CA VAL A 105 3.94 -9.90 11.77
C VAL A 105 2.82 -10.80 11.24
N ASP A 106 1.70 -10.22 10.82
CA ASP A 106 0.58 -10.94 10.24
C ASP A 106 0.99 -11.73 8.96
N PRO A 107 0.39 -12.92 8.71
CA PRO A 107 0.70 -13.76 7.55
C PRO A 107 0.56 -13.02 6.21
N GLU A 108 -0.40 -12.10 6.10
CA GLU A 108 -0.64 -11.24 4.95
C GLU A 108 0.56 -10.42 4.50
N ILE A 109 1.49 -10.13 5.43
CA ILE A 109 2.71 -9.38 5.15
C ILE A 109 3.91 -10.33 5.10
N ALA A 110 3.99 -11.29 6.02
CA ALA A 110 5.18 -12.10 6.21
C ALA A 110 5.31 -13.30 5.26
N THR A 111 4.20 -13.89 4.83
CA THR A 111 4.22 -15.22 4.19
C THR A 111 3.34 -15.36 2.95
N ILE A 112 2.36 -14.47 2.77
CA ILE A 112 1.42 -14.51 1.64
C ILE A 112 1.87 -13.52 0.58
N ALA A 113 2.20 -14.01 -0.61
CA ALA A 113 2.40 -13.16 -1.78
C ALA A 113 1.06 -12.84 -2.42
N GLY A 114 0.74 -11.56 -2.60
CA GLY A 114 -0.52 -11.14 -3.21
C GLY A 114 -0.59 -9.63 -3.51
N PRO A 115 -1.69 -9.19 -4.13
CA PRO A 115 -1.91 -7.78 -4.42
C PRO A 115 -2.03 -6.92 -3.15
N GLN A 116 -1.56 -5.68 -3.20
CA GLN A 116 -1.77 -4.66 -2.17
C GLN A 116 -2.50 -3.45 -2.78
N LEU A 117 -3.64 -3.08 -2.19
CA LEU A 117 -4.47 -1.97 -2.64
C LEU A 117 -4.13 -0.69 -1.87
N VAL A 118 -4.06 0.45 -2.58
CA VAL A 118 -3.87 1.78 -1.99
C VAL A 118 -5.10 2.63 -2.29
N VAL A 119 -5.65 3.28 -1.26
CA VAL A 119 -6.92 4.02 -1.35
C VAL A 119 -6.89 5.29 -0.47
N PRO A 120 -7.53 6.40 -0.87
CA PRO A 120 -7.62 7.58 -0.01
C PRO A 120 -8.57 7.35 1.18
N VAL A 121 -8.02 7.35 2.40
CA VAL A 121 -8.80 7.16 3.64
C VAL A 121 -9.88 8.23 3.86
N MET A 122 -9.71 9.42 3.27
CA MET A 122 -10.70 10.50 3.34
C MET A 122 -12.01 10.19 2.58
N ASN A 123 -12.05 9.16 1.74
CA ASN A 123 -13.27 8.69 1.11
C ASN A 123 -13.74 7.38 1.77
N ALA A 124 -14.73 7.48 2.65
CA ALA A 124 -15.25 6.33 3.41
C ALA A 124 -15.77 5.20 2.50
N ARG A 125 -16.40 5.52 1.37
CA ARG A 125 -16.87 4.51 0.41
C ARG A 125 -15.70 3.73 -0.17
N TYR A 126 -14.62 4.42 -0.54
CA TYR A 126 -13.46 3.76 -1.11
C TYR A 126 -12.71 2.94 -0.05
N ALA A 127 -12.57 3.45 1.17
CA ALA A 127 -11.99 2.70 2.28
C ALA A 127 -12.77 1.41 2.60
N LEU A 128 -14.11 1.48 2.65
CA LEU A 128 -14.96 0.30 2.85
C LEU A 128 -14.84 -0.71 1.71
N ASN A 129 -14.85 -0.24 0.47
CA ASN A 129 -14.65 -1.11 -0.69
C ASN A 129 -13.27 -1.78 -0.65
N ALA A 130 -12.23 -1.04 -0.27
CA ALA A 130 -10.87 -1.56 -0.17
C ALA A 130 -10.73 -2.59 0.95
N ALA A 131 -11.31 -2.34 2.12
CA ALA A 131 -11.32 -3.30 3.23
C ALA A 131 -12.02 -4.61 2.83
N ASN A 132 -13.12 -4.52 2.07
CA ASN A 132 -13.86 -5.69 1.58
C ASN A 132 -13.21 -6.37 0.37
N ALA A 133 -12.23 -5.73 -0.27
CA ALA A 133 -11.59 -6.25 -1.49
C ALA A 133 -10.65 -7.44 -1.25
N ARG A 134 -10.53 -7.94 -0.01
CA ARG A 134 -9.84 -9.20 0.28
C ARG A 134 -10.43 -10.37 -0.53
N TRP A 135 -11.74 -10.33 -0.77
CA TRP A 135 -12.43 -11.30 -1.62
C TRP A 135 -13.19 -10.56 -2.71
N GLY A 136 -12.93 -10.93 -3.96
CA GLY A 136 -13.56 -10.35 -5.13
C GLY A 136 -14.18 -11.41 -6.02
N SER A 137 -15.27 -11.05 -6.69
CA SER A 137 -15.88 -11.88 -7.73
C SER A 137 -15.01 -11.86 -8.98
N LEU A 138 -14.35 -12.99 -9.27
CA LEU A 138 -13.58 -13.16 -10.51
C LEU A 138 -14.48 -13.00 -11.74
N TYR A 139 -15.73 -13.44 -11.67
CA TYR A 139 -16.67 -13.34 -12.77
C TYR A 139 -17.00 -11.88 -13.06
N ASP A 140 -17.22 -11.06 -12.04
CA ASP A 140 -17.49 -9.63 -12.22
C ASP A 140 -16.25 -8.89 -12.73
N ALA A 141 -15.07 -9.24 -12.23
CA ALA A 141 -13.81 -8.67 -12.70
C ALA A 141 -13.58 -8.96 -14.20
N LEU A 142 -13.80 -10.19 -14.65
CA LEU A 142 -13.65 -10.58 -16.05
C LEU A 142 -14.78 -10.02 -16.93
N TYR A 143 -16.02 -10.07 -16.46
CA TYR A 143 -17.17 -9.60 -17.22
C TYR A 143 -17.13 -8.08 -17.38
N GLY A 144 -16.79 -7.35 -16.31
CA GLY A 144 -16.80 -5.89 -16.26
C GLY A 144 -15.57 -5.20 -16.86
N SER A 145 -14.48 -5.92 -17.11
CA SER A 145 -13.24 -5.38 -17.69
C SER A 145 -12.97 -5.86 -19.11
N ASP A 146 -12.02 -5.25 -19.79
CA ASP A 146 -11.51 -5.62 -21.11
C ASP A 146 -10.62 -6.89 -21.11
N ALA A 147 -10.44 -7.55 -19.96
CA ALA A 147 -9.76 -8.85 -19.87
C ALA A 147 -10.45 -9.95 -20.72
N ILE A 148 -11.75 -9.79 -21.00
CA ILE A 148 -12.48 -10.59 -22.00
C ILE A 148 -12.80 -9.68 -23.19
N ASP A 149 -12.23 -10.05 -24.35
CA ASP A 149 -12.47 -9.39 -25.63
C ASP A 149 -13.96 -9.32 -26.00
N GLU A 150 -14.36 -8.22 -26.63
CA GLU A 150 -15.74 -7.87 -26.95
C GLU A 150 -16.21 -8.30 -28.35
N GLU A 151 -15.30 -8.78 -29.22
CA GLU A 151 -15.64 -9.19 -30.58
C GLU A 151 -16.52 -10.44 -30.63
N GLY A 152 -17.11 -10.73 -31.78
CA GLY A 152 -17.92 -11.94 -31.99
C GLY A 152 -19.18 -11.99 -31.11
N GLY A 153 -19.79 -10.83 -30.83
CA GLY A 153 -21.03 -10.72 -30.08
C GLY A 153 -20.87 -10.77 -28.55
N ALA A 154 -19.66 -10.63 -28.02
CA ALA A 154 -19.37 -10.66 -26.58
C ALA A 154 -19.22 -9.27 -25.93
N ALA A 155 -19.72 -8.22 -26.59
CA ALA A 155 -19.70 -6.86 -26.07
C ALA A 155 -20.47 -6.74 -24.75
N ARG A 156 -19.96 -5.91 -23.83
CA ARG A 156 -20.72 -5.47 -22.66
C ARG A 156 -21.88 -4.56 -23.09
N GLY A 157 -22.91 -4.49 -22.27
CA GLY A 157 -24.06 -3.62 -22.45
C GLY A 157 -24.91 -3.60 -21.19
N ASP A 158 -26.03 -2.89 -21.24
CA ASP A 158 -26.92 -2.73 -20.08
C ASP A 158 -27.60 -4.05 -19.68
N ALA A 159 -27.76 -4.97 -20.63
CA ALA A 159 -28.33 -6.30 -20.40
C ALA A 159 -27.23 -7.37 -20.30
N PHE A 160 -27.54 -8.43 -19.55
CA PHE A 160 -26.71 -9.62 -19.48
C PHE A 160 -26.53 -10.24 -20.87
N ASN A 161 -25.28 -10.48 -21.26
CA ASN A 161 -24.89 -11.08 -22.53
C ASN A 161 -24.41 -12.54 -22.31
N PRO A 162 -25.23 -13.55 -22.67
CA PRO A 162 -24.86 -14.95 -22.50
C PRO A 162 -23.61 -15.37 -23.28
N VAL A 163 -23.31 -14.72 -24.41
CA VAL A 163 -22.11 -15.02 -25.21
C VAL A 163 -20.86 -14.60 -24.44
N ARG A 164 -20.88 -13.41 -23.83
CA ARG A 164 -19.80 -12.93 -22.95
C ARG A 164 -19.67 -13.80 -21.71
N ALA A 165 -20.77 -14.13 -21.05
CA ALA A 165 -20.76 -14.95 -19.83
C ALA A 165 -20.13 -16.34 -20.08
N LYS A 166 -20.40 -16.97 -21.22
CA LYS A 166 -19.75 -18.23 -21.61
C LYS A 166 -18.23 -18.08 -21.72
N ARG A 167 -17.72 -16.95 -22.23
CA ARG A 167 -16.26 -16.68 -22.29
C ARG A 167 -15.67 -16.51 -20.89
N VAL A 168 -16.35 -15.80 -19.99
CA VAL A 168 -15.96 -15.63 -18.59
C VAL A 168 -15.88 -16.98 -17.87
N ILE A 169 -16.89 -17.83 -18.02
CA ILE A 169 -16.92 -19.18 -17.44
C ILE A 169 -15.76 -20.02 -18.01
N ALA A 170 -15.59 -20.05 -19.33
CA ALA A 170 -14.50 -20.81 -19.95
C ALA A 170 -13.12 -20.34 -19.48
N TRP A 171 -12.91 -19.03 -19.33
CA TRP A 171 -11.68 -18.48 -18.77
C TRP A 171 -11.47 -18.93 -17.32
N SER A 172 -12.51 -18.84 -16.49
CA SER A 172 -12.44 -19.21 -15.08
C SER A 172 -12.20 -20.71 -14.88
N LYS A 173 -12.77 -21.56 -15.75
CA LYS A 173 -12.54 -23.02 -15.73
C LYS A 173 -11.09 -23.36 -16.10
N ARG A 174 -10.48 -22.66 -17.07
CA ARG A 174 -9.05 -22.80 -17.36
C ARG A 174 -8.17 -22.38 -16.19
N LEU A 175 -8.50 -21.29 -15.51
CA LEU A 175 -7.76 -20.90 -14.30
C LEU A 175 -7.83 -22.00 -13.22
N LEU A 176 -8.97 -22.69 -13.07
CA LEU A 176 -9.07 -23.82 -12.15
C LEU A 176 -8.20 -25.00 -12.59
N ASP A 177 -8.14 -25.31 -13.88
CA ASP A 177 -7.21 -26.32 -14.41
C ASP A 177 -5.75 -25.98 -14.11
N ASP A 178 -5.36 -24.70 -14.19
CA ASP A 178 -4.00 -24.25 -13.91
C ASP A 178 -3.67 -24.23 -12.40
N ALA A 179 -4.59 -23.73 -11.57
CA ALA A 179 -4.35 -23.48 -10.14
C ALA A 179 -4.72 -24.64 -9.22
N ALA A 180 -5.62 -25.53 -9.66
CA ALA A 180 -6.19 -26.62 -8.87
C ALA A 180 -6.53 -27.83 -9.76
N ALA A 181 -5.58 -28.24 -10.60
CA ALA A 181 -5.74 -29.29 -11.60
C ALA A 181 -6.40 -30.57 -11.07
N LEU A 182 -7.32 -31.14 -11.86
CA LEU A 182 -7.85 -32.48 -11.64
C LEU A 182 -6.78 -33.53 -11.97
N ALA A 183 -6.85 -34.68 -11.30
CA ALA A 183 -5.97 -35.81 -11.62
C ALA A 183 -6.19 -36.36 -13.04
N ASP A 184 -7.42 -36.26 -13.54
CA ASP A 184 -7.81 -36.59 -14.91
C ASP A 184 -8.95 -35.67 -15.37
N GLY A 185 -8.98 -35.35 -16.66
CA GLY A 185 -9.97 -34.46 -17.27
C GLY A 185 -9.75 -32.95 -17.00
N SER A 186 -10.77 -32.14 -17.31
CA SER A 186 -10.77 -30.68 -17.13
C SER A 186 -11.98 -30.20 -16.33
N HIS A 187 -11.79 -29.12 -15.57
CA HIS A 187 -12.85 -28.40 -14.88
C HIS A 187 -13.98 -27.95 -15.83
N ALA A 188 -13.73 -27.83 -17.13
CA ALA A 188 -14.73 -27.53 -18.15
C ALA A 188 -15.80 -28.64 -18.31
N GLU A 189 -15.47 -29.88 -17.96
CA GLU A 189 -16.34 -31.06 -18.13
C GLU A 189 -17.04 -31.47 -16.83
N VAL A 190 -16.70 -30.83 -15.71
CA VAL A 190 -17.26 -31.15 -14.39
C VAL A 190 -18.76 -30.86 -14.33
N THR A 191 -19.52 -31.86 -13.89
CA THR A 191 -20.97 -31.77 -13.67
C THR A 191 -21.36 -31.58 -12.20
N ALA A 192 -20.49 -31.97 -11.27
CA ALA A 192 -20.69 -31.82 -9.83
C ALA A 192 -19.35 -31.74 -9.09
N TYR A 193 -19.34 -31.05 -7.95
CA TYR A 193 -18.26 -31.12 -6.96
C TYR A 193 -18.84 -31.70 -5.67
N THR A 194 -18.24 -32.75 -5.14
CA THR A 194 -18.71 -33.43 -3.93
C THR A 194 -17.55 -33.69 -2.97
N VAL A 195 -17.86 -33.88 -1.69
CA VAL A 195 -16.87 -34.30 -0.70
C VAL A 195 -17.23 -35.70 -0.25
N VAL A 196 -16.35 -36.66 -0.53
CA VAL A 196 -16.48 -38.06 -0.14
C VAL A 196 -15.25 -38.44 0.66
N ASP A 197 -15.46 -38.96 1.87
CA ASP A 197 -14.38 -39.37 2.79
C ASP A 197 -13.32 -38.27 3.03
N GLY A 198 -13.76 -37.01 3.10
CA GLY A 198 -12.90 -35.85 3.33
C GLY A 198 -12.08 -35.40 2.11
N GLN A 199 -12.36 -35.96 0.92
CA GLN A 199 -11.68 -35.59 -0.34
C GLN A 199 -12.68 -34.99 -1.33
N LEU A 200 -12.23 -33.98 -2.08
CA LEU A 200 -12.98 -33.45 -3.21
C LEU A 200 -13.05 -34.53 -4.31
N ARG A 201 -14.26 -34.81 -4.81
CA ARG A 201 -14.58 -35.77 -5.87
C ARG A 201 -15.49 -35.13 -6.91
#